data_AF-A0A392US19-F1
#
_entry.id   AF-A0A392US19-F1
#
_cell.length_a   1.000
_cell.length_b   1.000
_cell.length_c   1.000
_cell.angle_alpha   90.00
_cell.angle_beta   90.00
_cell.angle_gamma   90.00
#
_symmetry.space_group_name_H-M   'P 1'
#
loop_
_entity.id
_entity.type
_entity.pdbx_description
1 polymer ?
#
loop_
_entity_poly.entity_id
_entity_poly.type
_entity_poly.pdbx_seq_one_letter_code
_entity_poly.pdbx_strand_id
1 'polypeptide(L)' 'MRLVNVESLKMKLGLEGKEVISYNELLQACENFGIARNKEEAATFAKVLDEAGVVLLFRDK' A
#
# COMPACT_ATOMS: atom_id res chain seq x y z
N MET A 1 -6.47 -17.45 0.97
CA MET A 1 -5.87 -16.10 0.97
C MET A 1 -4.67 -16.15 0.03
N ARG A 2 -4.73 -15.48 -1.14
CA ARG A 2 -3.59 -15.48 -2.08
C ARG A 2 -2.48 -14.64 -1.45
N LEU A 3 -1.30 -15.23 -1.31
CA LEU A 3 -0.09 -14.56 -0.88
C LEU A 3 0.17 -13.42 -1.89
N VAL A 4 -0.23 -12.20 -1.55
CA VAL A 4 0.06 -11.04 -2.38
C VAL A 4 1.56 -10.85 -2.26
N ASN A 5 2.27 -11.11 -3.36
CA ASN A 5 3.72 -11.10 -3.40
C ASN A 5 4.19 -9.68 -3.02
N VAL A 6 4.67 -9.53 -1.79
CA VAL A 6 5.07 -8.24 -1.19
C VAL A 6 6.07 -7.50 -2.07
N GLU A 7 6.95 -8.26 -2.73
CA GLU A 7 7.93 -7.75 -3.68
C GLU A 7 7.27 -7.13 -4.92
N SER A 8 6.24 -7.78 -5.47
CA SER A 8 5.45 -7.23 -6.57
C SER A 8 4.68 -5.98 -6.15
N LEU A 9 4.30 -5.87 -4.88
CA LEU A 9 3.69 -4.67 -4.34
C LEU A 9 4.71 -3.53 -4.23
N LYS A 10 5.91 -3.79 -3.69
CA LYS A 10 7.00 -2.81 -3.61
C LYS A 10 7.39 -2.28 -4.99
N MET A 11 7.48 -3.18 -5.97
CA MET A 11 7.78 -2.84 -7.36
C MET A 11 6.62 -2.08 -8.03
N LYS A 12 5.37 -2.48 -7.77
CA LYS A 12 4.19 -1.79 -8.30
C LYS A 12 4.00 -0.40 -7.71
N LEU A 13 4.21 -0.20 -6.40
CA LEU A 13 4.09 1.13 -5.79
C LEU A 13 5.17 2.12 -6.30
N GLY A 14 6.09 1.71 -7.17
CA GLY A 14 7.11 2.60 -7.70
C GLY A 14 8.02 3.11 -6.59
N LEU A 15 8.20 2.33 -5.52
CA LEU A 15 9.18 2.61 -4.46
C LEU A 15 10.62 2.36 -4.95
N GLU A 16 10.87 2.44 -6.27
CA GLU A 16 12.18 2.41 -6.91
C GLU A 16 12.94 3.70 -6.56
N GLY A 17 13.35 3.83 -5.30
CA GLY A 17 14.12 4.94 -4.76
C GLY A 17 13.35 5.89 -3.82
N LYS A 18 12.03 5.76 -3.70
CA LYS A 18 11.25 6.45 -2.66
C LYS A 18 10.92 5.47 -1.54
N GLU A 19 11.63 5.58 -0.43
CA GLU A 19 11.35 4.79 0.78
C GLU A 19 10.13 5.32 1.55
N VAL A 20 9.70 6.55 1.26
CA VAL A 20 8.57 7.23 1.92
C VAL A 20 7.67 7.85 0.85
N ILE A 21 6.36 7.59 0.95
CA ILE A 21 5.32 8.19 0.13
C ILE A 21 4.19 8.71 1.00
N SER A 22 3.43 9.67 0.49
CA SER A 22 2.27 10.20 1.20
C SER A 22 1.15 9.16 1.27
N TYR A 23 0.35 9.19 2.34
CA TYR A 23 -0.80 8.28 2.48
C TYR A 23 -1.78 8.39 1.29
N ASN A 24 -1.98 9.59 0.75
CA ASN A 24 -2.80 9.79 -0.44
C ASN A 24 -2.20 9.15 -1.70
N GLU A 25 -0.87 9.21 -1.89
CA GLU A 25 -0.20 8.53 -2.99
C GLU A 25 -0.30 7.01 -2.86
N LEU A 26 -0.18 6.47 -1.63
CA LEU A 26 -0.37 5.05 -1.38
C LEU A 26 -1.80 4.59 -1.74
N LEU A 27 -2.82 5.38 -1.37
CA LEU A 27 -4.20 5.08 -1.74
C LEU A 27 -4.42 5.16 -3.26
N GLN A 28 -3.91 6.21 -3.91
CA GLN A 28 -4.00 6.35 -5.37
C GLN A 28 -3.26 5.23 -6.09
N ALA A 29 -2.10 4.81 -5.60
CA ALA A 29 -1.38 3.67 -6.13
C ALA A 29 -2.22 2.39 -5.99
N CYS A 30 -2.76 2.10 -4.80
CA CYS A 30 -3.61 0.94 -4.58
C CYS A 30 -4.83 0.92 -5.53
N GLU A 31 -5.45 2.08 -5.80
CA GLU A 31 -6.57 2.21 -6.73
C GLU A 31 -6.12 2.05 -8.19
N ASN A 32 -5.07 2.76 -8.60
CA ASN A 32 -4.52 2.77 -9.96
C ASN A 32 -3.95 1.40 -10.38
N PHE A 33 -3.36 0.66 -9.43
CA PHE A 33 -2.84 -0.69 -9.67
C PHE A 33 -3.91 -1.78 -9.58
N GLY A 34 -5.18 -1.41 -9.31
CA GLY A 34 -6.31 -2.34 -9.19
C GLY A 34 -6.22 -3.27 -7.97
N ILE A 35 -5.41 -2.90 -6.97
CA ILE A 35 -5.29 -3.61 -5.69
C ILE A 35 -6.53 -3.33 -4.83
N ALA A 36 -7.05 -2.11 -4.92
CA ALA A 36 -8.26 -1.67 -4.24
C ALA A 36 -9.23 -1.06 -5.27
N ARG A 37 -10.54 -1.29 -5.10
CA ARG A 37 -11.56 -0.67 -5.96
C ARG A 37 -12.01 0.69 -5.46
N ASN A 38 -11.74 1.01 -4.20
CA ASN A 38 -12.13 2.25 -3.52
C ASN A 38 -11.09 2.64 -2.46
N LYS A 39 -11.10 3.91 -2.06
CA LYS A 39 -10.27 4.45 -0.96
C LYS A 39 -10.38 3.67 0.35
N GLU A 40 -11.56 3.14 0.68
CA GLU A 40 -11.79 2.35 1.90
C GLU A 40 -11.09 0.97 1.83
N GLU A 41 -11.15 0.30 0.67
CA GLU A 41 -10.40 -0.94 0.44
C GLU A 41 -8.90 -0.66 0.44
N ALA A 42 -8.46 0.45 -0.17
CA ALA A 42 -7.06 0.84 -0.17
C ALA A 42 -6.55 1.14 1.25
N ALA A 43 -7.37 1.76 2.10
CA ALA A 43 -7.05 2.00 3.51
C ALA A 43 -6.97 0.70 4.32
N THR A 44 -7.91 -0.23 4.08
CA THR A 44 -7.90 -1.55 4.71
C THR A 44 -6.67 -2.34 4.27
N PHE A 45 -6.33 -2.29 2.99
CA PHE A 45 -5.15 -2.94 2.43
C PHE A 45 -3.86 -2.36 3.02
N ALA A 46 -3.76 -1.04 3.11
CA ALA A 46 -2.64 -0.36 3.75
C ALA A 46 -2.44 -0.84 5.20
N LYS A 47 -3.54 -1.00 5.94
CA LYS A 47 -3.52 -1.49 7.32
C LYS A 47 -3.06 -2.95 7.41
N VAL A 48 -3.51 -3.81 6.50
CA VAL A 48 -3.04 -5.20 6.42
C VAL A 48 -1.54 -5.27 6.11
N LEU A 49 -1.02 -4.37 5.27
CA LEU A 49 0.41 -4.28 5.00
C LEU A 49 1.20 -3.79 6.21
N ASP A 50 0.65 -2.87 7.00
CA ASP A 50 1.24 -2.37 8.24
C ASP A 50 1.28 -3.47 9.31
N GLU A 51 0.17 -4.19 9.50
CA GLU A 51 0.11 -5.36 10.39
C GLU A 51 1.04 -6.50 9.93
N ALA A 52 1.25 -6.65 8.63
CA ALA A 52 2.20 -7.59 8.06
C ALA A 52 3.68 -7.12 8.13
N GLY A 53 3.94 -5.88 8.58
CA GLY A 53 5.28 -5.29 8.65
C GLY A 53 5.90 -4.99 7.28
N VAL A 54 5.09 -4.90 6.23
CA VAL A 54 5.50 -4.68 4.84
C VAL A 54 5.66 -3.20 4.53
N VAL A 55 4.77 -2.37 5.08
CA VAL A 55 4.81 -0.91 5.02
C VAL A 55 4.68 -0.38 6.45
N LEU A 56 5.07 0.87 6.65
CA LEU A 56 4.94 1.53 7.95
C LEU A 56 4.04 2.74 7.78
N LEU A 57 2.84 2.68 8.34
CA LEU A 57 1.86 3.76 8.26
C LEU A 57 2.04 4.70 9.44
N PHE A 58 2.60 5.88 9.16
CA PHE A 58 2.53 7.01 10.08
C PHE A 58 1.17 7.68 9.93
N ARG A 59 0.18 7.22 10.69
CA ARG A 59 -1.06 7.96 10.89
C ARG A 59 -0.99 8.59 12.27
N ASP A 60 -0.88 9.91 12.31
CA ASP A 60 -1.07 10.67 13.56
C ASP A 60 -2.52 10.42 14.03
N LYS A 61 -2.66 10.10 15.32
CA LYS A 61 -3.86 9.50 15.90
C LYS A 61 -5.04 10.46 15.92
#